data_AF-M4FJ89-F1
#
_entry.id   AF-M4FJ89-F1
#
_cell.length_a   1.000
_cell.length_b   1.000
_cell.length_c   1.000
_cell.angle_alpha   90.00
_cell.angle_beta   90.00
_cell.angle_gamma   90.00
#
_symmetry.space_group_name_H-M   'P 1'
#
loop_
_entity.id
_entity.type
_entity.pdbx_description
1 polymer ?
#
loop_
_entity_poly.entity_id
_entity_poly.type
_entity_poly.pdbx_seq_one_letter_code
_entity_poly.pdbx_strand_id
1 'polypeptide(L)' 'MLRLRVTRLYPLDQKDMAPALRPIEFGVKIPAKVEVEMSARDYTPPQYLTLLFTDLGVLSPSVVSDELIQLYL' A
#
# COMPACT_ATOMS: atom_id res chain seq x y z
N MET A 1 9.15 16.63 -4.67
CA MET A 1 8.75 16.45 -3.26
C MET A 1 7.56 15.51 -3.23
N LEU A 2 7.63 14.40 -2.48
CA LEU A 2 6.51 13.45 -2.38
C LEU A 2 5.43 14.07 -1.48
N ARG A 3 4.19 14.16 -1.98
CA ARG A 3 3.03 14.60 -1.18
C ARG A 3 2.54 13.42 -0.35
N LEU A 4 2.43 13.57 0.97
CA LEU A 4 1.83 12.53 1.80
C LEU A 4 0.38 12.30 1.36
N ARG A 5 0.05 11.05 1.02
CA ARG A 5 -1.31 10.63 0.65
C ARG A 5 -1.81 9.69 1.72
N VAL A 6 -2.72 10.18 2.55
CA VAL A 6 -3.29 9.39 3.63
C VAL A 6 -4.72 9.01 3.33
N THR A 7 -5.12 7.82 3.77
CA THR A 7 -6.48 7.29 3.61
C THR A 7 -6.92 6.67 4.92
N ARG A 8 -8.22 6.73 5.20
CA ARG A 8 -8.88 6.12 6.35
C ARG A 8 -9.05 4.59 6.15
N LEU A 9 -7.95 3.89 5.93
CA LEU A 9 -7.88 2.43 5.80
C LEU A 9 -6.80 1.90 6.75
N TYR A 10 -7.08 0.76 7.38
CA TYR A 10 -6.15 0.04 8.24
C TYR A 10 -6.19 -1.45 7.90
N PRO A 11 -5.62 -1.86 6.74
CA PRO A 11 -5.56 -3.27 6.36
C PRO A 11 -4.69 -4.03 7.37
N LEU A 12 -5.16 -5.19 7.80
CA LEU A 12 -4.45 -6.09 8.69
C LEU A 12 -3.56 -7.06 7.89
N ASP A 13 -4.01 -7.44 6.70
CA ASP A 13 -3.22 -8.22 5.76
C ASP A 13 -3.47 -7.82 4.29
N GLN A 14 -2.75 -8.49 3.37
CA GLN A 14 -2.82 -8.22 1.93
C GLN A 14 -4.23 -8.39 1.34
N LYS A 15 -5.07 -9.24 1.93
CA LYS A 15 -6.41 -9.59 1.41
C LYS A 15 -7.45 -8.51 1.71
N ASP A 16 -7.17 -7.66 2.70
CA ASP A 16 -8.02 -6.50 3.01
C ASP A 16 -7.95 -5.40 1.93
N MET A 17 -6.97 -5.50 1.02
CA MET A 17 -6.84 -4.60 -0.13
C MET A 17 -7.65 -5.11 -1.31
N ALA A 18 -8.60 -4.30 -1.79
CA ALA A 18 -9.24 -4.57 -3.06
C ALA A 18 -8.19 -4.64 -4.19
N PRO A 19 -8.25 -5.59 -5.12
CA PRO A 19 -7.25 -5.73 -6.18
C PRO A 19 -7.27 -4.51 -7.10
N ALA A 20 -6.08 -3.99 -7.46
CA ALA A 20 -5.95 -3.01 -8.53
C ALA A 20 -5.62 -3.72 -9.83
N LEU A 21 -6.64 -4.35 -10.44
CA LEU A 21 -6.45 -5.18 -11.63
C LEU A 21 -5.76 -4.40 -12.74
N ARG A 22 -4.62 -4.93 -13.21
CA ARG A 22 -3.90 -4.41 -14.36
C ARG A 22 -3.68 -5.55 -15.36
N PRO A 23 -4.12 -5.39 -16.62
CA PRO A 23 -3.83 -6.38 -17.65
C PRO A 23 -2.31 -6.53 -17.84
N ILE A 24 -1.83 -7.77 -17.79
CA ILE A 24 -0.43 -8.11 -18.07
C ILE A 24 -0.43 -9.05 -19.27
N GLU A 25 0.21 -8.62 -20.35
CA GLU A 25 0.45 -9.47 -21.51
C GLU A 25 1.80 -10.16 -21.37
N PHE A 26 1.80 -11.46 -21.09
CA PHE A 26 3.02 -12.22 -20.87
C PHE A 26 3.76 -12.59 -22.17
N GLY A 27 3.11 -12.46 -23.34
CA GLY A 27 3.67 -12.91 -24.63
C GLY A 27 3.88 -14.43 -24.75
N VAL A 28 3.52 -15.20 -23.72
CA VAL A 28 3.61 -16.66 -23.64
C VAL A 28 2.35 -17.24 -23.02
N LYS A 29 2.02 -18.50 -23.34
CA LYS A 29 0.87 -19.19 -22.73
C LYS A 29 1.16 -19.49 -21.26
N ILE A 30 0.28 -19.02 -20.38
CA ILE A 30 0.32 -19.36 -18.95
C ILE A 30 -0.12 -20.83 -18.80
N PRO A 31 0.64 -21.69 -18.10
CA PRO A 31 0.23 -23.06 -17.85
C PRO A 31 -1.08 -23.11 -17.04
N ALA A 32 -1.98 -24.05 -17.36
CA ALA A 32 -3.33 -24.11 -16.78
C ALA A 32 -3.39 -24.29 -15.24
N LYS A 33 -2.28 -24.65 -14.60
CA LYS A 33 -2.19 -24.84 -13.13
C LYS A 33 -1.52 -23.67 -12.41
N VAL A 34 -1.23 -22.58 -13.12
CA VAL A 34 -0.55 -21.40 -12.55
C VAL A 34 -1.59 -20.32 -12.30
N GLU A 35 -1.74 -19.95 -11.04
CA GLU A 35 -2.47 -18.75 -10.65
C GLU A 35 -1.54 -17.55 -10.77
N VAL A 36 -2.06 -16.47 -11.37
CA VAL A 36 -1.34 -15.22 -11.55
C VAL A 36 -2.06 -14.15 -10.75
N GLU A 37 -1.35 -13.54 -9.81
CA GLU A 37 -1.80 -12.33 -9.14
C GLU A 37 -1.68 -11.15 -10.14
N MET A 38 -2.75 -10.36 -10.28
CA MET A 38 -2.85 -9.27 -11.27
C MET A 38 -3.11 -7.89 -10.65
N SER A 39 -3.09 -7.77 -9.34
CA SER A 39 -3.15 -6.51 -8.62
C SER A 39 -1.84 -5.76 -8.78
N ALA A 40 -1.93 -4.54 -9.31
CA ALA A 40 -0.80 -3.62 -9.40
C ALA A 40 -0.46 -2.92 -8.08
N ARG A 41 -1.04 -3.35 -6.95
CA ARG A 41 -0.78 -2.78 -5.61
C ARG A 41 -0.75 -3.86 -4.55
N ASP A 42 0.06 -3.60 -3.53
CA ASP A 42 0.17 -4.39 -2.31
C ASP A 42 0.13 -3.52 -1.05
N TYR A 43 -0.03 -4.18 0.09
CA TYR A 43 0.06 -3.60 1.41
C TYR A 43 1.40 -3.95 2.04
N THR A 44 2.13 -2.92 2.46
CA THR A 44 3.36 -3.08 3.24
C THR A 44 3.08 -2.74 4.71
N PRO A 45 3.13 -3.73 5.62
CA PRO A 45 2.95 -3.48 7.05
C PRO A 45 3.96 -2.46 7.61
N PRO A 46 3.57 -1.63 8.59
CA PRO A 46 4.40 -0.53 9.11
C PRO A 46 5.71 -1.01 9.76
N GLN A 47 5.77 -2.25 10.25
CA GLN A 47 6.99 -2.85 10.81
C GLN A 47 8.14 -2.98 9.78
N TYR A 48 7.84 -2.92 8.49
CA TYR A 48 8.84 -2.92 7.42
C TYR A 48 9.21 -1.51 6.94
N LEU A 49 8.61 -0.47 7.51
CA LEU A 49 8.85 0.92 7.16
C LEU A 49 9.57 1.63 8.31
N THR A 50 10.82 2.06 8.09
CA THR A 50 11.57 2.77 9.13
C THR A 50 11.20 4.26 9.17
N LEU A 51 11.22 4.91 8.01
CA LEU A 51 10.99 6.36 7.87
C LEU A 51 10.23 6.64 6.58
N LEU A 52 9.38 7.67 6.62
CA LEU A 52 8.61 8.19 5.51
C LEU A 52 9.03 9.63 5.24
N PHE A 53 9.44 9.91 4.00
CA PHE A 53 9.79 11.25 3.55
C PHE A 53 8.56 11.93 2.97
N THR A 54 8.11 12.97 3.65
CA THR A 54 6.86 13.67 3.34
C THR A 54 7.09 15.16 3.20
N ASP A 55 6.05 15.86 2.77
CA ASP A 55 6.01 17.32 2.79
C ASP A 55 5.95 17.92 4.20
N LEU A 56 5.59 17.13 5.21
CA LEU A 56 5.63 17.50 6.64
C LEU A 56 6.99 17.20 7.30
N GLY A 57 7.94 16.63 6.55
CA GLY A 57 9.24 16.20 7.04
C GLY A 57 9.42 14.69 7.05
N VAL A 58 10.37 14.22 7.86
CA VAL A 58 10.68 12.79 8.02
C VAL A 58 9.89 12.24 9.19
N LEU A 59 9.00 11.28 8.93
CA LEU A 59 8.08 10.73 9.93
C LEU A 59 8.29 9.22 10.12
N SER A 60 8.13 8.71 11.34
CA SER A 60 7.94 7.28 11.57
C SER A 60 6.49 6.87 11.24
N PRO A 61 6.21 5.59 10.95
CA PRO A 61 4.84 5.13 10.73
C PRO A 61 3.89 5.42 11.89
N SER A 62 4.37 5.42 13.14
CA SER A 62 3.55 5.72 14.31
C SER A 62 3.06 7.18 14.32
N VAL A 63 3.94 8.13 13.97
CA VAL A 63 3.58 9.55 13.90
C VAL A 63 2.51 9.79 12.82
N VAL A 64 2.58 9.05 11.70
CA VAL A 64 1.54 9.13 10.66
C VAL A 64 0.16 8.73 11.21
N SER A 65 0.07 7.75 12.10
CA SER A 65 -1.18 7.37 12.76
C SER A 65 -1.71 8.46 13.69
N ASP A 66 -0.84 9.13 14.45
CA ASP A 66 -1.24 10.22 15.35
C ASP A 66 -1.77 11.42 14.54
N GLU A 67 -1.07 11.80 13.47
CA GLU A 67 -1.51 12.84 12.53
C GLU A 67 -2.87 12.49 11.88
N LEU A 68 -3.08 11.23 11.51
CA LEU A 68 -4.36 10.75 11.00
C LEU A 68 -5.49 10.91 12.02
N ILE A 69 -5.26 10.53 13.27
CA ILE A 69 -6.26 10.63 14.33
C ILE A 69 -6.63 12.11 14.54
N GLN A 70 -5.65 13.00 14.58
CA GLN A 70 -5.86 14.45 14.74
C GLN A 70 -6.61 15.09 13.57
N LEU A 71 -6.41 14.63 12.33
CA LEU A 71 -7.12 15.18 11.16
C LEU A 71 -8.62 14.86 11.14
N TYR A 72 -9.05 13.84 11.90
CA TYR A 72 -10.42 13.33 11.82
C TYR A 72 -11.17 13.30 13.17
N LEU A 73 -10.60 13.91 14.21
CA LEU A 73 -11.26 14.22 15.48
C LEU A 73 -11.37 15.75 15.62
#